data_AF-A0A1E8BCH2-F1
#
_entry.id   AF-A0A1E8BCH2-F1
#
_cell.length_a   1.000
_cell.length_b   1.000
_cell.length_c   1.000
_cell.angle_alpha   90.00
_cell.angle_beta   90.00
_cell.angle_gamma   90.00
#
_symmetry.space_group_name_H-M   'P 1'
#
loop_
_entity.id
_entity.type
_entity.pdbx_description
1 polymer ?
#
loop_
_entity_poly.entity_id
_entity_poly.type
_entity_poly.pdbx_seq_one_letter_code
_entity_poly.pdbx_strand_id
1 'polypeptide(L)'
;MNDKDYIYEELSDFLDGTFHQDMGTPEKALHEFIEEAHKVCIENTIKYITAFLNSDPSTEKKEEFIEYYTDIYFPALKLTPLEWLEQTGETLKQALKNT
;
A
#
# COMPACT_ATOMS: atom_id res chain seq x y z
N MET A 1 -4.59 20.05 8.32
CA MET A 1 -4.60 18.59 8.52
C MET A 1 -3.42 18.24 9.41
N ASN A 2 -3.55 17.29 10.35
CA ASN A 2 -2.40 16.86 11.16
C ASN A 2 -1.57 15.83 10.37
N ASP A 3 -0.33 15.58 10.80
CA ASP A 3 0.60 14.69 10.07
C ASP A 3 0.07 13.26 9.92
N LYS A 4 -0.70 12.78 10.91
CA LYS A 4 -1.31 11.44 10.86
C LYS A 4 -2.41 11.39 9.81
N ASP A 5 -3.32 12.36 9.81
CA ASP A 5 -4.41 12.44 8.83
C ASP A 5 -3.84 12.53 7.40
N TYR A 6 -2.75 13.29 7.21
CA TYR A 6 -2.04 13.37 5.93
C TYR A 6 -1.49 12.02 5.47
N ILE A 7 -0.84 11.27 6.38
CA ILE A 7 -0.32 9.94 6.07
C ILE A 7 -1.43 8.97 5.65
N TYR A 8 -2.59 9.04 6.31
CA TYR A 8 -3.72 8.17 6.00
C TYR A 8 -4.34 8.52 4.66
N GLU A 9 -4.51 9.81 4.35
CA GLU A 9 -5.02 10.28 3.06
C GLU A 9 -4.10 9.85 1.92
N GLU A 10 -2.79 10.09 2.04
CA GLU A 10 -1.84 9.73 1.00
C GLU A 10 -1.69 8.21 0.82
N LEU A 11 -1.80 7.44 1.92
CA LEU A 11 -1.84 5.99 1.83
C LEU A 11 -3.12 5.51 1.14
N SER A 12 -4.28 6.07 1.48
CA SER A 12 -5.53 5.71 0.82
C SER A 12 -5.50 6.04 -0.67
N ASP A 13 -4.93 7.17 -1.07
CA ASP A 13 -4.82 7.57 -2.49
C ASP A 13 -3.94 6.59 -3.27
N PHE A 14 -2.83 6.14 -2.68
CA PHE A 14 -2.00 5.09 -3.28
C PHE A 14 -2.76 3.78 -3.42
N LEU A 15 -3.46 3.35 -2.35
CA LEU A 15 -4.16 2.07 -2.33
C LEU A 15 -5.30 2.05 -3.35
N ASP A 16 -6.16 3.07 -3.33
CA ASP A 16 -7.34 3.18 -4.19
C ASP A 16 -6.94 3.44 -5.65
N GLY A 17 -5.91 4.27 -5.86
CA GLY A 17 -5.40 4.56 -7.21
C GLY A 17 -4.65 3.40 -7.87
N THR A 18 -4.00 2.53 -7.09
CA THR A 18 -3.19 1.42 -7.64
C THR A 18 -3.97 0.11 -7.69
N PHE A 19 -4.75 -0.20 -6.67
CA PHE A 19 -5.41 -1.49 -6.50
C PHE A 19 -6.92 -1.40 -6.73
N HIS A 20 -7.32 -0.65 -7.76
CA HIS A 20 -8.70 -0.50 -8.20
C HIS A 20 -9.23 -1.74 -8.95
N GLN A 21 -10.54 -1.85 -9.12
CA GLN A 21 -11.23 -3.00 -9.75
C GLN A 21 -10.67 -3.44 -11.13
N ASP A 22 -10.10 -2.52 -11.91
CA ASP A 22 -9.54 -2.79 -13.24
C ASP A 22 -8.02 -3.11 -13.24
N MET A 23 -7.41 -3.35 -12.07
CA MET A 23 -5.96 -3.52 -11.90
C MET A 23 -5.37 -4.79 -12.55
N GLY A 24 -6.21 -5.76 -12.92
CA GLY A 24 -5.78 -7.10 -13.32
C GLY A 24 -5.39 -7.95 -12.10
N THR A 25 -4.11 -7.93 -11.69
CA THR A 25 -3.65 -8.59 -10.45
C THR A 25 -2.90 -7.61 -9.55
N PRO A 26 -2.90 -7.82 -8.21
CA PRO A 26 -2.20 -6.93 -7.29
C PRO A 26 -0.70 -6.82 -7.61
N GLU A 27 -0.06 -7.92 -8.02
CA GLU A 27 1.36 -7.94 -8.38
C GLU A 27 1.62 -7.13 -9.66
N LYS A 28 0.74 -7.25 -10.66
CA LYS A 28 0.85 -6.50 -11.91
C LYS A 28 0.72 -5.01 -11.66
N ALA A 29 -0.29 -4.59 -10.89
CA ALA A 29 -0.51 -3.19 -10.58
C ALA A 29 0.61 -2.58 -9.74
N LEU A 30 1.14 -3.31 -8.75
CA LEU A 30 2.30 -2.84 -8.00
C LEU A 30 3.53 -2.67 -8.90
N HIS A 31 3.73 -3.58 -9.86
CA HIS A 31 4.81 -3.47 -10.83
C HIS A 31 4.65 -2.25 -11.76
N GLU A 32 3.44 -2.02 -12.28
CA GLU A 32 3.12 -0.84 -13.09
C GLU A 32 3.36 0.45 -12.31
N PHE A 33 2.93 0.51 -11.04
CA PHE A 33 3.26 1.64 -10.16
C PHE A 33 4.76 1.86 -10.02
N ILE A 34 5.55 0.79 -9.81
CA ILE A 34 7.02 0.89 -9.67
C ILE A 34 7.68 1.39 -10.96
N GLU A 35 7.20 0.96 -12.13
CA GLU A 35 7.76 1.35 -13.42
C GLU A 35 7.41 2.79 -13.82
N GLU A 36 6.19 3.24 -13.50
CA GLU A 36 5.67 4.54 -13.94
C GLU A 36 5.90 5.67 -12.93
N ALA A 37 5.93 5.35 -11.64
CA ALA A 37 6.05 6.37 -10.60
C ALA A 37 7.45 6.99 -10.56
N HIS A 38 7.51 8.28 -10.24
CA HIS A 38 8.78 8.90 -9.90
C HIS A 38 9.35 8.29 -8.61
N LYS A 39 10.69 8.16 -8.54
CA LYS A 39 11.39 7.64 -7.36
C LYS A 39 10.92 8.25 -6.03
N VAL A 40 10.68 9.57 -6.01
CA VAL A 40 10.20 10.28 -4.81
C VAL A 40 8.81 9.81 -4.38
N CYS A 41 7.94 9.42 -5.32
CA CYS A 41 6.63 8.85 -5.00
C CYS A 41 6.79 7.49 -4.32
N ILE A 42 7.68 6.63 -4.83
CA ILE A 42 7.98 5.33 -4.22
C ILE A 42 8.54 5.50 -2.80
N GLU A 43 9.48 6.44 -2.61
CA GLU A 43 10.05 6.77 -1.29
C GLU A 43 8.97 7.26 -0.29
N ASN A 44 8.07 8.11 -0.75
CA ASN A 44 6.95 8.61 0.05
C ASN A 44 5.96 7.50 0.39
N THR A 45 5.57 6.65 -0.57
CA THR A 45 4.67 5.51 -0.33
C THR A 45 5.26 4.55 0.71
N ILE A 46 6.56 4.26 0.66
CA ILE A 46 7.24 3.45 1.68
C ILE A 46 7.13 4.12 3.06
N LYS A 47 7.31 5.44 3.14
CA LYS A 47 7.17 6.21 4.39
C LYS A 47 5.74 6.12 4.93
N TYR A 48 4.73 6.26 4.07
CA TYR A 48 3.32 6.20 4.46
C TYR A 48 2.94 4.81 4.98
N ILE A 49 3.30 3.75 4.25
CA ILE A 49 3.11 2.35 4.69
C ILE A 49 3.79 2.13 6.04
N THR A 50 5.06 2.52 6.18
CA THR A 50 5.81 2.32 7.42
C THR A 50 5.17 3.05 8.60
N ALA A 51 4.71 4.29 8.41
CA ALA A 51 4.07 5.05 9.46
C ALA A 51 2.70 4.47 9.84
N PHE A 52 1.91 4.02 8.86
CA PHE A 52 0.62 3.37 9.08
C PHE A 52 0.78 2.06 9.87
N LEU A 53 1.71 1.19 9.46
CA LEU A 53 1.97 -0.08 10.15
C LEU A 53 2.36 0.14 11.62
N ASN A 54 3.14 1.18 11.90
CA ASN A 54 3.58 1.54 13.27
C ASN A 54 2.58 2.41 14.05
N SER A 55 1.41 2.74 13.48
CA SER A 55 0.44 3.60 14.15
C SER A 55 -0.44 2.86 15.17
N ASP A 56 -1.08 3.62 16.06
CA ASP A 56 -1.84 3.08 17.22
C ASP A 56 -3.08 2.22 16.94
N PRO A 57 -3.81 2.30 15.79
CA PRO A 57 -5.01 1.50 15.61
C PRO A 57 -4.78 0.00 15.77
N SER A 58 -5.84 -0.71 16.19
CA SER A 58 -5.82 -2.17 16.27
C SER A 58 -5.56 -2.79 14.90
N THR A 59 -5.04 -4.01 14.90
CA THR A 59 -4.87 -4.84 13.69
C THR A 59 -6.15 -4.87 12.85
N GLU A 60 -7.30 -5.16 13.46
CA GLU A 60 -8.60 -5.18 12.79
C GLU A 60 -8.92 -3.87 12.06
N LYS A 61 -8.72 -2.71 12.71
CA LYS A 61 -8.96 -1.41 12.08
C LYS A 61 -8.00 -1.12 10.92
N LYS A 62 -6.77 -1.61 11.00
CA LYS A 62 -5.81 -1.48 9.91
C LYS A 62 -6.20 -2.37 8.73
N GLU A 63 -6.65 -3.59 9.00
CA GLU A 63 -7.13 -4.51 7.98
C GLU A 63 -8.39 -3.96 7.29
N GLU A 64 -9.38 -3.48 8.06
CA GLU A 64 -10.57 -2.81 7.53
C GLU A 64 -10.22 -1.60 6.65
N PHE A 65 -9.24 -0.79 7.06
CA PHE A 65 -8.78 0.34 6.25
C PHE A 65 -8.21 -0.10 4.91
N ILE A 66 -7.36 -1.14 4.91
CA ILE A 66 -6.74 -1.66 3.67
C ILE A 66 -7.81 -2.27 2.75
N GLU A 67 -8.73 -3.05 3.30
CA GLU A 67 -9.85 -3.62 2.54
C GLU A 67 -10.77 -2.54 1.97
N TYR A 68 -10.97 -1.44 2.69
CA TYR A 68 -11.82 -0.35 2.22
C TYR A 68 -11.21 0.40 1.03
N TYR A 69 -9.89 0.54 0.97
CA TYR A 69 -9.19 1.29 -0.07
C TYR A 69 -8.51 0.41 -1.13
N THR A 70 -8.86 -0.88 -1.20
CA THR A 70 -8.35 -1.77 -2.25
C THR A 70 -9.46 -2.68 -2.75
N ASP A 71 -9.48 -2.96 -4.06
CA ASP A 71 -10.36 -3.97 -4.67
C ASP A 71 -9.69 -5.36 -4.71
N ILE A 72 -8.86 -5.68 -3.70
CA ILE A 72 -8.13 -6.94 -3.61
C ILE A 72 -8.98 -8.00 -2.93
N TYR A 73 -9.12 -9.16 -3.58
CA TYR A 73 -9.72 -10.34 -2.95
C TYR A 73 -8.67 -11.14 -2.15
N PHE A 74 -8.37 -10.68 -0.92
CA PHE A 74 -7.37 -11.27 -0.03
C PHE A 74 -7.49 -12.80 0.20
N PRO A 75 -8.68 -13.41 0.28
CA PRO A 75 -8.79 -14.87 0.41
C PRO A 75 -8.10 -15.66 -0.71
N ALA A 76 -8.00 -15.10 -1.94
CA ALA A 76 -7.26 -15.74 -3.03
C ALA A 76 -5.74 -15.66 -2.85
N LEU A 77 -5.24 -14.61 -2.19
CA LEU A 77 -3.82 -14.43 -1.88
C LEU A 77 -3.36 -15.28 -0.69
N LYS A 78 -4.31 -15.74 0.16
CA LYS A 78 -4.03 -16.44 1.42
C LYS A 78 -3.17 -15.59 2.37
N LEU A 79 -3.38 -14.29 2.34
CA LEU A 79 -2.76 -13.30 3.22
C LEU A 79 -3.87 -12.48 3.88
N THR A 80 -3.63 -11.98 5.09
CA THR A 80 -4.44 -10.89 5.61
C THR A 80 -4.10 -9.58 4.87
N PRO A 81 -4.98 -8.57 4.90
CA PRO A 81 -4.70 -7.27 4.30
C PRO A 81 -3.41 -6.65 4.85
N LEU A 82 -3.16 -6.82 6.15
CA LEU A 82 -1.97 -6.29 6.80
C LEU A 82 -0.69 -7.01 6.37
N GLU A 83 -0.70 -8.34 6.32
CA GLU A 83 0.43 -9.14 5.82
C GLU A 83 0.79 -8.78 4.37
N TRP A 84 -0.24 -8.55 3.54
CA TRP A 84 -0.04 -8.10 2.16
C TRP A 84 0.56 -6.68 2.07
N LEU A 85 0.10 -5.75 2.91
CA LEU A 85 0.64 -4.39 2.92
C LEU A 85 2.10 -4.35 3.38
N GLU A 86 2.47 -5.21 4.35
CA GLU A 86 3.86 -5.40 4.77
C GLU A 86 4.75 -5.88 3.60
N GLN A 87 4.29 -6.90 2.86
CA GLN A 87 5.00 -7.42 1.69
C GLN A 87 5.10 -6.39 0.56
N THR A 88 4.07 -5.60 0.35
CA THR A 88 4.04 -4.48 -0.61
C THR A 88 5.11 -3.45 -0.24
N GLY A 89 5.18 -3.04 1.03
CA GLY A 89 6.22 -2.13 1.52
C GLY A 89 7.63 -2.66 1.31
N GLU A 90 7.88 -3.95 1.55
CA GLU A 90 9.18 -4.58 1.28
C GLU A 90 9.53 -4.64 -0.21
N THR A 91 8.54 -4.89 -1.07
CA THR A 91 8.72 -4.92 -2.53
C THR A 91 9.13 -3.54 -3.06
N LEU A 92 8.47 -2.47 -2.60
CA LEU A 92 8.84 -1.10 -2.94
C LEU A 92 10.27 -0.75 -2.47
N LYS A 93 10.66 -1.17 -1.26
CA LYS A 93 12.03 -0.98 -0.75
C LYS A 93 13.07 -1.72 -1.61
N GLN A 94 12.73 -2.90 -2.14
CA GLN A 94 13.61 -3.64 -3.04
C GLN A 94 13.75 -2.97 -4.40
N ALA A 95 12.65 -2.43 -4.95
CA ALA A 95 12.68 -1.69 -6.20
C ALA A 95 13.67 -0.52 -6.18
N LEU A 96 13.71 0.25 -5.08
CA LEU A 96 14.64 1.36 -4.88
C LEU A 96 16.12 0.97 -4.78
N LYS A 97 16.42 -0.29 -4.42
CA LYS A 97 17.80 -0.80 -4.37
C LYS A 97 18.32 -1.20 -5.74
N ASN A 98 17.41 -1.47 -6.68
CA ASN A 98 17.71 -1.97 -8.01
C ASN A 98 17.67 -0.85 -9.08
N THR A 99 17.45 0.41 -8.67
CA THR A 99 17.47 1.62 -9.51
C THR A 99 18.70 2.47 -9.24
#